data_AF-A0A7V3U106-F1
#
_entry.id   AF-A0A7V3U106-F1
#
_cell.length_a   1.000
_cell.length_b   1.000
_cell.length_c   1.000
_cell.angle_alpha   90.00
_cell.angle_beta   90.00
_cell.angle_gamma   90.00
#
_symmetry.space_group_name_H-M   'P 1'
#
loop_
_entity.id
_entity.type
_entity.pdbx_description
1 polymer ?
#
loop_
_entity_poly.entity_id
_entity_poly.type
_entity_poly.pdbx_seq_one_letter_code
_entity_poly.pdbx_strand_id
1 'polypeptide(L)'
;MRSETETKFLRLTPTTQLLGWVGSIAVFAWAIFATAILLIDSIGSGNVREQVKREQIAYETRLNALSDERDLRAQEAEMAHQRFSVALAQISEMQSKLLESEDRRAELAKGIDVIQSTLRRTISERDTARAKAQELEIALNGAEENGVTAAGRVEDAIGTLDFMTTALETTATERDQIAADAQEAIEHAQELEFQAELMKERNDRIFTQLEDAMTISVKPLDKMFAAAGLSSDSLISQVRRGYSGQGGPLMPLSFSTMGQEPDADTLRANRILNQLDRLNLYRIAAQKAPFALPVKSAFRFTSGFGMRWGRMHKGTDFAAALGTPIYATADGVVISAGWGQGYGKLVKIQHAFGIETRYAHMSKILVKVGQRVSRGQQVGAMGNTGRSTGTHLHYEVRVGGKAVNPMTYIKAAKDVF
;
A
#
# COMPACT_ATOMS: atom_id res chain seq x y z
N MET A 1 32.25 -44.59 77.66
CA MET A 1 33.10 -45.15 78.73
C MET A 1 34.14 -46.05 78.09
N ARG A 2 35.43 -45.72 78.24
CA ARG A 2 36.54 -46.65 77.96
C ARG A 2 36.77 -47.52 79.19
N SER A 3 36.93 -48.82 79.00
CA SER A 3 37.81 -49.66 79.81
C SER A 3 38.53 -50.60 78.85
N GLU A 4 39.83 -50.75 79.05
CA GLU A 4 40.62 -51.83 78.49
C GLU A 4 40.25 -53.13 79.24
N THR A 5 40.46 -54.28 78.58
CA THR A 5 40.19 -55.66 79.03
C THR A 5 38.73 -56.09 79.25
N GLU A 6 37.93 -56.13 78.18
CA GLU A 6 36.93 -57.20 77.94
C GLU A 6 36.23 -56.97 76.59
N THR A 7 36.51 -57.80 75.58
CA THR A 7 35.64 -57.87 74.39
C THR A 7 34.36 -58.58 74.79
N LYS A 8 33.30 -57.81 75.12
CA LYS A 8 31.96 -58.37 75.30
C LYS A 8 31.42 -58.84 73.97
N PHE A 9 31.57 -60.15 73.70
CA PHE A 9 30.93 -60.80 72.56
C PHE A 9 29.42 -60.88 72.81
N LEU A 10 28.65 -60.01 72.19
CA LEU A 10 27.21 -60.17 72.06
C LEU A 10 26.94 -61.39 71.16
N ARG A 11 26.83 -62.57 71.76
CA ARG A 11 26.34 -63.77 71.07
C ARG A 11 24.83 -63.64 70.91
N LEU A 12 24.41 -63.06 69.79
CA LEU A 12 23.01 -63.06 69.37
C LEU A 12 22.56 -64.52 69.20
N THR A 13 21.51 -64.90 69.92
CA THR A 13 20.89 -66.22 69.74
C THR A 13 20.37 -66.34 68.30
N PRO A 14 20.32 -67.56 67.72
CA PRO A 14 19.80 -67.76 66.36
C PRO A 14 18.41 -67.13 66.13
N THR A 15 17.57 -67.10 67.17
CA THR A 15 16.23 -66.48 67.15
C THR A 15 16.29 -64.96 67.01
N THR A 16 17.22 -64.29 67.69
CA THR A 16 17.39 -62.82 67.57
C THR A 16 17.97 -62.41 66.22
N GLN A 17 18.86 -63.23 65.64
CA GLN A 17 19.36 -63.00 64.28
C GLN A 17 18.24 -63.14 63.24
N LEU A 18 17.40 -64.16 63.37
CA LEU A 18 16.26 -64.39 62.47
C LEU A 18 15.23 -63.25 62.55
N LEU A 19 14.90 -62.79 63.76
CA LEU A 19 14.04 -61.60 63.96
C LEU A 19 14.64 -60.33 63.34
N GLY A 20 15.96 -60.15 63.48
CA GLY A 20 16.68 -59.04 62.84
C GLY A 20 16.57 -59.06 61.32
N TRP A 21 16.79 -60.23 60.70
CA TRP A 21 16.68 -60.40 59.25
C TRP A 21 15.26 -60.18 58.73
N VAL A 22 14.26 -60.78 59.39
CA VAL A 22 12.84 -60.61 59.02
C VAL A 22 12.41 -59.15 59.14
N GLY A 23 12.81 -58.47 60.22
CA GLY A 23 12.55 -57.04 60.40
C GLY A 23 13.20 -56.18 59.31
N SER A 24 14.46 -56.47 58.96
CA SER A 24 15.16 -55.74 57.88
C SER A 24 14.50 -55.94 56.52
N ILE A 25 14.11 -57.17 56.19
CA ILE A 25 13.39 -57.50 54.95
C ILE A 25 12.05 -56.77 54.90
N ALA A 26 11.29 -56.74 55.99
CA ALA A 26 10.00 -56.06 56.05
C ALA A 26 10.13 -54.54 55.83
N VAL A 27 11.13 -53.90 56.44
CA VAL A 27 11.41 -52.47 56.24
C VAL A 27 11.83 -52.19 54.80
N PHE A 28 12.67 -53.04 54.21
CA PHE A 28 13.11 -52.87 52.83
C PHE A 28 11.96 -53.05 51.84
N ALA A 29 11.11 -54.07 52.05
CA ALA A 29 9.91 -54.28 51.25
C ALA A 29 8.93 -53.10 51.36
N TRP A 30 8.75 -52.56 52.56
CA TRP A 30 7.92 -51.37 52.79
C TRP A 30 8.48 -50.14 52.06
N ALA A 31 9.79 -49.91 52.11
CA ALA A 31 10.43 -48.78 51.43
C ALA A 31 10.26 -48.86 49.91
N ILE A 32 10.39 -50.06 49.33
CA ILE A 32 10.14 -50.28 47.89
C ILE A 32 8.68 -49.97 47.56
N PHE A 33 7.73 -50.50 48.34
CA PHE A 33 6.30 -50.30 48.11
C PHE A 33 5.90 -48.82 48.21
N ALA A 34 6.38 -48.11 49.23
CA ALA A 34 6.14 -46.68 49.41
C ALA A 34 6.74 -45.84 48.27
N THR A 35 7.95 -46.19 47.81
CA THR A 35 8.60 -45.52 46.68
C THR A 35 7.84 -45.76 45.38
N ALA A 36 7.33 -46.97 45.16
CA ALA A 36 6.53 -47.32 43.98
C ALA A 36 5.22 -46.51 43.94
N ILE A 37 4.52 -46.37 45.07
CA ILE A 37 3.30 -45.56 45.15
C ILE A 37 3.59 -44.08 44.81
N LEU A 38 4.65 -43.50 45.37
CA LEU A 38 5.03 -42.11 45.08
C LEU A 38 5.44 -41.91 43.61
N LEU A 39 6.10 -42.89 42.99
CA LEU A 39 6.44 -42.83 41.58
C LEU A 39 5.20 -42.95 40.68
N ILE A 40 4.24 -43.80 41.04
CA ILE A 40 2.99 -43.94 40.29
C ILE A 40 2.16 -42.65 40.35
N ASP A 41 2.10 -42.00 41.51
CA ASP A 41 1.36 -40.75 41.69
C ASP A 41 2.05 -39.55 41.02
N SER A 42 3.39 -39.50 41.02
CA SER A 42 4.14 -38.42 40.35
C SER A 42 4.16 -38.53 38.82
N ILE A 43 3.98 -39.73 38.26
CA ILE A 43 3.97 -39.98 36.81
C ILE A 43 2.53 -40.10 36.26
N GLY A 44 1.55 -40.44 37.10
CA GLY A 44 0.18 -40.76 36.71
C GLY A 44 -0.81 -39.59 36.83
N SER A 45 -1.48 -39.28 35.71
CA SER A 45 -2.75 -38.54 35.61
C SER A 45 -2.80 -37.01 35.79
N GLY A 46 -1.94 -36.39 36.61
CA GLY A 46 -1.98 -34.93 36.81
C GLY A 46 -1.45 -34.14 35.60
N ASN A 47 -0.29 -34.51 35.08
CA ASN A 47 0.46 -33.70 34.12
C ASN A 47 -0.14 -33.72 32.70
N VAL A 48 -0.67 -34.88 32.25
CA VAL A 48 -1.25 -35.01 30.90
C VAL A 48 -2.56 -34.24 30.78
N ARG A 49 -3.44 -34.31 31.79
CA ARG A 49 -4.72 -33.60 31.76
C ARG A 49 -4.53 -32.08 31.83
N GLU A 50 -3.55 -31.61 32.60
CA GLU A 50 -3.17 -30.19 32.63
C GLU A 50 -2.47 -29.74 31.35
N GLN A 51 -1.66 -30.59 30.73
CA GLN A 51 -1.04 -30.28 29.44
C GLN A 51 -2.10 -30.16 28.33
N VAL A 52 -3.05 -31.09 28.26
CA VAL A 52 -4.17 -31.04 27.30
C VAL A 52 -5.03 -29.80 27.53
N LYS A 53 -5.31 -29.43 28.78
CA LYS A 53 -6.02 -28.17 29.09
C LYS A 53 -5.24 -26.93 28.61
N ARG A 54 -3.92 -26.88 28.81
CA ARG A 54 -3.09 -25.76 28.34
C ARG A 54 -3.04 -25.69 26.82
N GLU A 55 -2.92 -26.82 26.15
CA GLU A 55 -2.95 -26.90 24.69
C GLU A 55 -4.31 -26.48 24.13
N GLN A 56 -5.41 -26.87 24.78
CA GLN A 56 -6.76 -26.45 24.43
C GLN A 56 -6.93 -24.93 24.58
N ILE A 57 -6.53 -24.35 25.72
CA ILE A 57 -6.60 -22.90 25.94
C ILE A 57 -5.77 -22.14 24.90
N ALA A 58 -4.56 -22.63 24.57
CA ALA A 58 -3.72 -22.02 23.55
C ALA A 58 -4.36 -22.09 22.15
N TYR A 59 -5.05 -23.20 21.85
CA TYR A 59 -5.78 -23.38 20.60
C TYR A 59 -7.00 -22.45 20.51
N GLU A 60 -7.81 -22.37 21.57
CA GLU A 60 -8.96 -21.45 21.68
C GLU A 60 -8.52 -19.98 21.56
N THR A 61 -7.43 -19.61 22.24
CA THR A 61 -6.85 -18.26 22.13
C THR A 61 -6.44 -17.93 20.70
N ARG A 62 -5.83 -18.89 19.99
CA ARG A 62 -5.43 -18.70 18.60
C ARG A 62 -6.62 -18.61 17.65
N LEU A 63 -7.68 -19.39 17.90
CA LEU A 63 -8.92 -19.32 17.14
C LEU A 63 -9.59 -17.96 17.30
N ASN A 64 -9.66 -17.44 18.52
CA ASN A 64 -10.21 -16.10 18.77
C ASN A 64 -9.39 -15.02 18.07
N ALA A 65 -8.06 -15.06 18.18
CA ALA A 65 -7.20 -14.10 17.48
C ALA A 65 -7.35 -14.16 15.95
N LEU A 66 -7.56 -15.35 15.37
CA LEU A 66 -7.85 -15.51 13.94
C LEU A 66 -9.24 -14.98 13.57
N SER A 67 -10.24 -15.17 14.43
CA SER A 67 -11.58 -14.59 14.23
C SER A 67 -11.51 -13.07 14.26
N ASP A 68 -10.80 -12.50 15.24
CA ASP A 68 -10.62 -11.05 15.36
C ASP A 68 -9.89 -10.47 14.14
N GLU A 69 -8.83 -11.13 13.64
CA GLU A 69 -8.14 -10.70 12.43
C GLU A 69 -9.04 -10.80 11.19
N ARG A 70 -9.85 -11.86 11.07
CA ARG A 70 -10.82 -12.02 9.99
C ARG A 70 -11.87 -10.90 10.02
N ASP A 71 -12.40 -10.60 11.20
CA ASP A 71 -13.46 -9.60 11.37
C ASP A 71 -12.92 -8.18 11.12
N LEU A 72 -11.69 -7.90 11.56
CA LEU A 72 -10.98 -6.67 11.20
C LEU A 72 -10.79 -6.55 9.69
N ARG A 73 -10.30 -7.59 9.02
CA ARG A 73 -10.14 -7.62 7.55
C ARG A 73 -11.46 -7.43 6.81
N ALA A 74 -12.54 -8.02 7.33
CA ALA A 74 -13.89 -7.86 6.77
C ALA A 74 -14.37 -6.41 6.90
N GLN A 75 -14.14 -5.77 8.06
CA GLN A 75 -14.45 -4.34 8.24
C GLN A 75 -13.59 -3.44 7.35
N GLU A 76 -12.30 -3.73 7.20
CA GLU A 76 -11.42 -2.99 6.28
C GLU A 76 -11.90 -3.10 4.83
N ALA A 77 -12.31 -4.29 4.39
CA ALA A 77 -12.85 -4.51 3.05
C ALA A 77 -14.18 -3.77 2.85
N GLU A 78 -15.07 -3.80 3.83
CA GLU A 78 -16.35 -3.08 3.79
C GLU A 78 -16.12 -1.56 3.71
N MET A 79 -15.23 -1.01 4.55
CA MET A 79 -14.86 0.41 4.49
C MET A 79 -14.23 0.78 3.14
N ALA A 80 -13.40 -0.10 2.56
CA ALA A 80 -12.83 0.12 1.24
C ALA A 80 -13.91 0.12 0.14
N HIS A 81 -14.88 -0.80 0.21
CA HIS A 81 -16.03 -0.82 -0.68
C HIS A 81 -16.88 0.45 -0.56
N GLN A 82 -17.13 0.93 0.66
CA GLN A 82 -17.87 2.18 0.87
C GLN A 82 -17.13 3.38 0.28
N ARG A 83 -15.81 3.50 0.50
CA ARG A 83 -15.01 4.58 -0.11
C ARG A 83 -15.03 4.51 -1.64
N PHE A 84 -14.96 3.31 -2.21
CA PHE A 84 -15.02 3.10 -3.64
C PHE A 84 -16.39 3.51 -4.22
N SER A 85 -17.49 3.13 -3.55
CA SER A 85 -18.84 3.53 -3.94
C SER A 85 -19.05 5.04 -3.87
N VAL A 86 -18.51 5.71 -2.85
CA VAL A 86 -18.54 7.18 -2.76
C VAL A 86 -17.74 7.82 -3.89
N ALA A 87 -16.55 7.30 -4.21
CA ALA A 87 -15.75 7.78 -5.32
C ALA A 87 -16.47 7.58 -6.67
N LEU A 88 -17.14 6.45 -6.88
CA LEU A 88 -17.98 6.20 -8.06
C LEU A 88 -19.14 7.18 -8.16
N ALA A 89 -19.83 7.45 -7.06
CA ALA A 89 -20.91 8.44 -7.03
C ALA A 89 -20.39 9.84 -7.39
N GLN A 90 -19.22 10.22 -6.87
CA GLN A 90 -18.59 11.50 -7.16
C GLN A 90 -18.14 11.60 -8.63
N ILE A 91 -17.61 10.52 -9.22
CA ILE A 91 -17.30 10.46 -10.65
C ILE A 91 -18.57 10.61 -11.48
N SER A 92 -19.65 9.93 -11.11
CA SER A 92 -20.93 10.05 -11.80
C SER A 92 -21.46 11.49 -11.74
N GLU A 93 -21.36 12.16 -10.59
CA GLU A 93 -21.76 13.57 -10.44
C GLU A 93 -20.89 14.49 -11.31
N MET A 94 -19.57 14.26 -11.35
CA MET A 94 -18.65 15.00 -12.22
C MET A 94 -18.97 14.77 -13.70
N GLN A 95 -19.29 13.54 -14.10
CA GLN A 95 -19.68 13.22 -15.48
C GLN A 95 -20.99 13.91 -15.86
N SER A 96 -21.98 13.92 -14.97
CA SER A 96 -23.23 14.66 -15.20
C SER A 96 -22.97 16.16 -15.36
N LYS A 97 -22.15 16.77 -14.50
CA LYS A 97 -21.79 18.19 -14.61
C LYS A 97 -21.02 18.49 -15.89
N LEU A 98 -20.15 17.56 -16.34
CA LEU A 98 -19.42 17.71 -17.59
C LEU A 98 -20.36 17.65 -18.79
N LEU A 99 -21.33 16.72 -18.78
CA LEU A 99 -22.34 16.58 -19.84
C LEU A 99 -23.23 17.83 -19.90
N GLU A 100 -23.68 18.33 -18.75
CA GLU A 100 -24.45 19.57 -18.66
C GLU A 100 -23.65 20.78 -19.17
N SER A 101 -22.35 20.85 -18.87
CA SER A 101 -21.45 21.88 -19.39
C SER A 101 -21.32 21.81 -20.93
N GLU A 102 -21.13 20.62 -21.48
CA GLU A 102 -21.07 20.42 -22.94
C GLU A 102 -22.40 20.75 -23.63
N ASP A 103 -23.54 20.36 -23.04
CA ASP A 103 -24.87 20.72 -23.54
C ASP A 103 -25.06 22.24 -23.53
N ARG A 104 -24.67 22.91 -22.44
CA ARG A 104 -24.75 24.38 -22.32
C ARG A 104 -23.86 25.08 -23.34
N ARG A 105 -22.68 24.51 -23.60
CA ARG A 105 -21.77 25.00 -24.65
C ARG A 105 -22.37 24.82 -26.05
N ALA A 106 -23.05 23.70 -26.30
CA ALA A 106 -23.76 23.47 -27.56
C ALA A 106 -24.98 24.40 -27.74
N GLU A 107 -25.72 24.71 -26.66
CA GLU A 107 -26.79 25.70 -26.66
C GLU A 107 -26.26 27.11 -26.93
N LEU A 108 -25.17 27.52 -26.27
CA LEU A 108 -24.51 28.81 -26.54
C LEU A 108 -24.05 28.92 -27.99
N ALA A 109 -23.46 27.85 -28.55
CA ALA A 109 -23.07 27.83 -29.96
C ALA A 109 -24.26 28.04 -30.90
N LYS A 110 -25.39 27.37 -30.65
CA LYS A 110 -26.63 27.60 -31.41
C LYS A 110 -27.18 29.01 -31.21
N GLY A 111 -27.12 29.54 -29.99
CA GLY A 111 -27.53 30.91 -29.66
C GLY A 111 -26.73 31.94 -30.45
N ILE A 112 -25.41 31.78 -30.52
CA ILE A 112 -24.53 32.65 -31.34
C ILE A 112 -24.93 32.58 -32.82
N ASP A 113 -25.24 31.41 -33.36
CA ASP A 113 -25.68 31.26 -34.76
C ASP A 113 -27.01 31.99 -35.02
N VAL A 114 -27.97 31.88 -34.09
CA VAL A 114 -29.24 32.60 -34.18
C VAL A 114 -29.03 34.11 -34.10
N ILE A 115 -28.17 34.58 -33.17
CA ILE A 115 -27.82 36.00 -33.04
C ILE A 115 -27.15 36.50 -34.32
N GLN A 116 -26.19 35.76 -34.88
CA GLN A 116 -25.54 36.14 -36.14
C GLN A 116 -26.52 36.18 -37.32
N SER A 117 -27.45 35.22 -37.40
CA SER A 117 -28.48 35.20 -38.46
C SER A 117 -29.45 36.37 -38.33
N THR A 118 -29.86 36.68 -37.10
CA THR A 118 -30.74 37.81 -36.79
C THR A 118 -30.02 39.11 -37.13
N LEU A 119 -28.78 39.29 -36.68
CA LEU A 119 -27.97 40.46 -36.99
C LEU A 119 -27.81 40.67 -38.51
N ARG A 120 -27.53 39.61 -39.29
CA ARG A 120 -27.48 39.72 -40.76
C ARG A 120 -28.83 40.15 -41.35
N ARG A 121 -29.93 39.58 -40.88
CA ARG A 121 -31.28 39.95 -41.31
C ARG A 121 -31.57 41.42 -40.99
N THR A 122 -31.33 41.85 -39.76
CA THR A 122 -31.57 43.24 -39.32
C THR A 122 -30.70 44.24 -40.08
N ILE A 123 -29.43 43.89 -40.36
CA ILE A 123 -28.55 44.72 -41.21
C ILE A 123 -29.12 44.83 -42.63
N SER A 124 -29.59 43.73 -43.23
CA SER A 124 -30.20 43.73 -44.55
C SER A 124 -31.49 44.56 -44.58
N GLU A 125 -32.37 44.40 -43.58
CA GLU A 125 -33.60 45.17 -43.46
C GLU A 125 -33.29 46.67 -43.31
N ARG A 126 -32.33 47.04 -42.46
CA ARG A 126 -31.83 48.42 -42.31
C ARG A 126 -31.32 48.98 -43.64
N ASP A 127 -30.53 48.22 -44.39
CA ASP A 127 -29.96 48.68 -45.65
C ASP A 127 -31.04 48.87 -46.72
N THR A 128 -32.05 48.00 -46.76
CA THR A 128 -33.22 48.19 -47.64
C THR A 128 -34.08 49.39 -47.24
N ALA A 129 -34.27 49.63 -45.94
CA ALA A 129 -34.99 50.79 -45.45
C ALA A 129 -34.26 52.10 -45.78
N ARG A 130 -32.93 52.12 -45.66
CA ARG A 130 -32.09 53.25 -46.09
C ARG A 130 -32.19 53.50 -47.59
N ALA A 131 -32.15 52.45 -48.41
CA ALA A 131 -32.30 52.57 -49.85
C ALA A 131 -33.67 53.14 -50.25
N LYS A 132 -34.76 52.66 -49.63
CA LYS A 132 -36.11 53.21 -49.83
C LYS A 132 -36.24 54.65 -49.35
N ALA A 133 -35.61 55.01 -48.22
CA ALA A 133 -35.62 56.38 -47.73
C ALA A 133 -34.92 57.33 -48.72
N GLN A 134 -33.77 56.92 -49.27
CA GLN A 134 -33.10 57.65 -50.34
C GLN A 134 -33.95 57.76 -51.61
N GLU A 135 -34.63 56.68 -52.01
CA GLU A 135 -35.53 56.68 -53.16
C GLU A 135 -36.72 57.63 -52.95
N LEU A 136 -37.31 57.64 -51.75
CA LEU A 136 -38.38 58.57 -51.39
C LEU A 136 -37.89 60.03 -51.34
N GLU A 137 -36.68 60.28 -50.84
CA GLU A 137 -36.07 61.61 -50.80
C GLU A 137 -35.83 62.15 -52.22
N ILE A 138 -35.39 61.28 -53.14
CA ILE A 138 -35.28 61.60 -54.57
C ILE A 138 -36.65 61.83 -55.20
N ALA A 139 -37.66 61.00 -54.88
CA ALA A 139 -39.02 61.14 -55.38
C ALA A 139 -39.72 62.40 -54.85
N LEU A 140 -39.48 62.79 -53.60
CA LEU A 140 -39.97 64.04 -52.99
C LEU A 140 -39.33 65.27 -53.64
N ASN A 141 -38.03 65.22 -53.92
CA ASN A 141 -37.33 66.26 -54.67
C ASN A 141 -37.73 66.29 -56.17
N GLY A 142 -38.31 65.21 -56.70
CA GLY A 142 -38.86 65.13 -58.06
C GLY A 142 -40.36 65.39 -58.19
N ALA A 143 -41.11 65.42 -57.07
CA ALA A 143 -42.57 65.56 -57.03
C ALA A 143 -43.03 66.99 -56.71
N GLU A 144 -42.32 68.01 -57.20
CA GLU A 144 -42.81 69.39 -57.20
C GLU A 144 -44.00 69.63 -58.16
N GLU A 145 -44.35 68.65 -59.01
CA GLU A 145 -45.50 68.71 -59.91
C GLU A 145 -46.47 67.53 -59.70
N ASN A 146 -47.38 67.63 -58.72
CA ASN A 146 -48.83 67.44 -58.94
C ASN A 146 -49.61 67.38 -57.61
N GLY A 147 -50.77 68.05 -57.63
CA GLY A 147 -51.58 68.35 -56.45
C GLY A 147 -52.30 67.14 -55.85
N VAL A 148 -51.90 66.80 -54.63
CA VAL A 148 -52.71 66.07 -53.64
C VAL A 148 -52.91 67.01 -52.45
N THR A 149 -54.14 67.16 -51.94
CA THR A 149 -54.49 68.11 -50.88
C THR A 149 -53.57 68.03 -49.65
N ALA A 150 -53.08 69.18 -49.19
CA ALA A 150 -52.09 69.32 -48.12
C ALA A 150 -52.48 68.67 -46.78
N ALA A 151 -53.77 68.43 -46.52
CA ALA A 151 -54.25 67.84 -45.27
C ALA A 151 -53.93 66.34 -45.13
N GLY A 152 -54.09 65.53 -46.19
CA GLY A 152 -53.83 64.08 -46.14
C GLY A 152 -52.33 63.73 -46.09
N ARG A 153 -51.48 64.56 -46.70
CA ARG A 153 -50.02 64.42 -46.62
C ARG A 153 -49.47 64.72 -45.23
N VAL A 154 -50.10 65.62 -44.48
CA VAL A 154 -49.71 65.95 -43.11
C VAL A 154 -50.13 64.83 -42.17
N GLU A 155 -51.31 64.23 -42.35
CA GLU A 155 -51.79 63.13 -41.51
C GLU A 155 -50.98 61.84 -41.71
N ASP A 156 -50.68 61.44 -42.94
CA ASP A 156 -49.81 60.29 -43.23
C ASP A 156 -48.35 60.52 -42.78
N ALA A 157 -47.83 61.75 -42.93
CA ALA A 157 -46.49 62.09 -42.43
C ALA A 157 -46.41 62.03 -40.90
N ILE A 158 -47.48 62.44 -40.20
CA ILE A 158 -47.57 62.34 -38.73
C ILE A 158 -47.62 60.88 -38.29
N GLY A 159 -48.45 60.04 -38.93
CA GLY A 159 -48.53 58.60 -38.61
C GLY A 159 -47.24 57.83 -38.90
N THR A 160 -46.54 58.20 -39.97
CA THR A 160 -45.23 57.62 -40.30
C THR A 160 -44.14 58.06 -39.31
N LEU A 161 -44.16 59.33 -38.90
CA LEU A 161 -43.23 59.87 -37.91
C LEU A 161 -43.46 59.21 -36.53
N ASP A 162 -44.71 59.00 -36.12
CA ASP A 162 -45.06 58.32 -34.88
C ASP A 162 -44.55 56.87 -34.87
N PHE A 163 -44.84 56.12 -35.94
CA PHE A 163 -44.34 54.74 -36.12
C PHE A 163 -42.80 54.67 -36.09
N MET A 164 -42.12 55.58 -36.79
CA MET A 164 -40.66 55.65 -36.78
C MET A 164 -40.11 55.99 -35.40
N THR A 165 -40.77 56.87 -34.65
CA THR A 165 -40.34 57.28 -33.30
C THR A 165 -40.46 56.10 -32.34
N THR A 166 -41.59 55.38 -32.34
CA THR A 166 -41.77 54.16 -31.53
C THR A 166 -40.81 53.04 -31.92
N ALA A 167 -40.58 52.82 -33.22
CA ALA A 167 -39.63 51.81 -33.69
C ALA A 167 -38.19 52.15 -33.28
N LEU A 168 -37.79 53.43 -33.36
CA LEU A 168 -36.48 53.90 -32.92
C LEU A 168 -36.32 53.80 -31.40
N GLU A 169 -37.34 54.12 -30.63
CA GLU A 169 -37.35 54.00 -29.16
C GLU A 169 -37.24 52.53 -28.72
N THR A 170 -37.96 51.62 -29.39
CA THR A 170 -37.86 50.17 -29.14
C THR A 170 -36.47 49.65 -29.49
N THR A 171 -35.94 50.03 -30.66
CA THR A 171 -34.61 49.61 -31.11
C THR A 171 -33.50 50.16 -30.20
N ALA A 172 -33.64 51.39 -29.71
CA ALA A 172 -32.70 51.97 -28.75
C ALA A 172 -32.71 51.19 -27.44
N THR A 173 -33.90 50.86 -26.92
CA THR A 173 -34.05 50.07 -25.70
C THR A 173 -33.45 48.67 -25.83
N GLU A 174 -33.75 47.97 -26.94
CA GLU A 174 -33.16 46.66 -27.22
C GLU A 174 -31.64 46.71 -27.35
N ARG A 175 -31.11 47.75 -28.03
CA ARG A 175 -29.67 47.96 -28.16
C ARG A 175 -29.02 48.16 -26.79
N ASP A 176 -29.61 48.96 -25.92
CA ASP A 176 -29.08 49.24 -24.59
C ASP A 176 -29.10 47.99 -23.70
N GLN A 177 -30.15 47.17 -23.80
CA GLN A 177 -30.23 45.87 -23.14
C GLN A 177 -29.15 44.91 -23.63
N ILE A 178 -28.98 44.77 -24.95
CA ILE A 178 -27.91 43.94 -25.55
C ILE A 178 -26.53 44.43 -25.10
N ALA A 179 -26.32 45.74 -25.01
CA ALA A 179 -25.05 46.29 -24.53
C ALA A 179 -24.79 45.95 -23.05
N ALA A 180 -25.83 45.96 -22.21
CA ALA A 180 -25.74 45.56 -20.81
C ALA A 180 -25.45 44.05 -20.67
N ASP A 181 -26.20 43.20 -21.37
CA ASP A 181 -26.03 41.75 -21.35
C ASP A 181 -24.64 41.35 -21.87
N ALA A 182 -24.14 42.03 -22.91
CA ALA A 182 -22.80 41.80 -23.45
C ALA A 182 -21.71 42.18 -22.44
N GLN A 183 -21.90 43.26 -21.68
CA GLN A 183 -20.96 43.68 -20.63
C GLN A 183 -20.93 42.66 -19.48
N GLU A 184 -22.09 42.16 -19.04
CA GLU A 184 -22.19 41.11 -18.03
C GLU A 184 -21.51 39.80 -18.49
N ALA A 185 -21.72 39.41 -19.74
CA ALA A 185 -21.08 38.22 -20.31
C ALA A 185 -19.55 38.35 -20.36
N ILE A 186 -19.02 39.54 -20.65
CA ILE A 186 -17.57 39.81 -20.63
C ILE A 186 -17.02 39.69 -19.21
N GLU A 187 -17.70 40.27 -18.22
CA GLU A 187 -17.30 40.18 -16.81
C GLU A 187 -17.32 38.73 -16.32
N HIS A 188 -18.34 37.95 -16.70
CA HIS A 188 -18.42 36.54 -16.35
C HIS A 188 -17.31 35.71 -17.03
N ALA A 189 -16.97 35.99 -18.29
CA ALA A 189 -15.88 35.33 -18.98
C ALA A 189 -14.52 35.60 -18.31
N GLN A 190 -14.27 36.84 -17.88
CA GLN A 190 -13.06 37.22 -17.16
C GLN A 190 -12.95 36.50 -15.80
N GLU A 191 -14.06 36.37 -15.06
CA GLU A 191 -14.08 35.61 -13.81
C GLU A 191 -13.78 34.12 -14.06
N LEU A 192 -14.38 33.51 -15.09
CA LEU A 192 -14.11 32.13 -15.45
C LEU A 192 -12.65 31.90 -15.86
N GLU A 193 -12.05 32.82 -16.62
CA GLU A 193 -10.64 32.79 -16.97
C GLU A 193 -9.76 32.85 -15.71
N PHE A 194 -10.05 33.76 -14.77
CA PHE A 194 -9.33 33.87 -13.51
C PHE A 194 -9.45 32.59 -12.66
N GLN A 195 -10.65 32.00 -12.55
CA GLN A 195 -10.86 30.75 -11.83
C GLN A 195 -10.11 29.58 -12.49
N ALA A 196 -10.08 29.52 -13.83
CA ALA A 196 -9.34 28.50 -14.57
C ALA A 196 -7.82 28.62 -14.33
N GLU A 197 -7.27 29.83 -14.31
CA GLU A 197 -5.87 30.08 -13.97
C GLU A 197 -5.54 29.67 -12.53
N LEU A 198 -6.40 30.05 -11.56
CA LEU A 198 -6.22 29.67 -10.17
C LEU A 198 -6.27 28.15 -9.99
N MET A 199 -7.18 27.48 -10.68
CA MET A 199 -7.29 26.01 -10.66
C MET A 199 -6.05 25.35 -11.24
N LYS A 200 -5.50 25.90 -12.34
CA LYS A 200 -4.24 25.43 -12.95
C LYS A 200 -3.07 25.58 -11.99
N GLU A 201 -2.89 26.75 -11.38
CA GLU A 201 -1.82 26.99 -10.40
C GLU A 201 -1.94 26.03 -9.20
N ARG A 202 -3.17 25.82 -8.69
CA ARG A 202 -3.42 24.88 -7.61
C ARG A 202 -3.04 23.44 -8.01
N ASN A 203 -3.46 23.00 -9.19
CA ASN A 203 -3.12 21.67 -9.71
C ASN A 203 -1.60 21.51 -9.86
N ASP A 204 -0.91 22.51 -10.40
CA ASP A 204 0.55 22.50 -10.55
C ASP A 204 1.28 22.36 -9.21
N ARG A 205 0.82 23.07 -8.18
CA ARG A 205 1.35 22.92 -6.82
C ARG A 205 1.11 21.51 -6.26
N ILE A 206 -0.09 20.95 -6.45
CA ILE A 206 -0.42 19.59 -6.00
C ILE A 206 0.49 18.57 -6.69
N PHE A 207 0.62 18.64 -8.02
CA PHE A 207 1.46 17.72 -8.76
C PHE A 207 2.93 17.80 -8.35
N THR A 208 3.45 19.00 -8.14
CA THR A 208 4.84 19.20 -7.70
C THR A 208 5.07 18.60 -6.31
N GLN A 209 4.16 18.83 -5.37
CA GLN A 209 4.23 18.22 -4.03
C GLN A 209 4.19 16.69 -4.08
N LEU A 210 3.35 16.12 -4.95
CA LEU A 210 3.29 14.66 -5.16
C LEU A 210 4.58 14.11 -5.77
N GLU A 211 5.12 14.76 -6.81
CA GLU A 211 6.39 14.37 -7.45
C GLU A 211 7.56 14.40 -6.45
N ASP A 212 7.63 15.44 -5.60
CA ASP A 212 8.63 15.56 -4.54
C ASP A 212 8.47 14.48 -3.47
N ALA A 213 7.24 14.28 -2.97
CA ALA A 213 6.94 13.25 -1.97
C ALA A 213 7.27 11.83 -2.48
N MET A 214 6.97 11.56 -3.75
CA MET A 214 7.31 10.30 -4.41
C MET A 214 8.82 10.13 -4.54
N THR A 215 9.54 11.19 -4.93
CA THR A 215 11.01 11.16 -5.03
C THR A 215 11.67 10.88 -3.68
N ILE A 216 11.18 11.52 -2.60
CA ILE A 216 11.62 11.29 -1.23
C ILE A 216 11.38 9.84 -0.79
N SER A 217 10.28 9.25 -1.23
CA SER A 217 9.90 7.87 -0.86
C SER A 217 10.63 6.80 -1.66
N VAL A 218 10.85 7.02 -2.97
CA VAL A 218 11.44 6.02 -3.88
C VAL A 218 12.97 5.96 -3.78
N LYS A 219 13.64 7.12 -3.72
CA LYS A 219 15.11 7.19 -3.80
C LYS A 219 15.84 6.41 -2.68
N PRO A 220 15.37 6.38 -1.42
CA PRO A 220 15.95 5.54 -0.39
C PRO A 220 15.81 4.04 -0.69
N LEU A 221 14.69 3.60 -1.26
CA LEU A 221 14.47 2.21 -1.63
C LEU A 221 15.48 1.76 -2.69
N ASP A 222 15.71 2.58 -3.72
CA ASP A 222 16.73 2.30 -4.75
C ASP A 222 18.14 2.15 -4.15
N LYS A 223 18.51 3.06 -3.26
CA LYS A 223 19.80 2.99 -2.56
C LYS A 223 19.91 1.73 -1.71
N MET A 224 18.85 1.31 -1.03
CA MET A 224 18.83 0.09 -0.23
C MET A 224 19.08 -1.15 -1.10
N PHE A 225 18.36 -1.30 -2.22
CA PHE A 225 18.56 -2.44 -3.10
C PHE A 225 19.97 -2.44 -3.73
N ALA A 226 20.44 -1.28 -4.18
CA ALA A 226 21.78 -1.12 -4.72
C ALA A 226 22.88 -1.46 -3.70
N ALA A 227 22.72 -1.02 -2.44
CA ALA A 227 23.64 -1.35 -1.35
C ALA A 227 23.70 -2.85 -1.05
N ALA A 228 22.59 -3.59 -1.28
CA ALA A 228 22.54 -5.04 -1.19
C ALA A 228 23.11 -5.77 -2.44
N GLY A 229 23.57 -5.02 -3.45
CA GLY A 229 24.04 -5.58 -4.72
C GLY A 229 22.91 -6.10 -5.61
N LEU A 230 21.67 -5.62 -5.39
CA LEU A 230 20.50 -6.00 -6.16
C LEU A 230 20.09 -4.84 -7.09
N SER A 231 19.92 -5.12 -8.38
CA SER A 231 19.43 -4.11 -9.33
C SER A 231 17.91 -3.94 -9.19
N SER A 232 17.46 -2.73 -8.85
CA SER A 232 16.04 -2.38 -8.70
C SER A 232 15.17 -2.83 -9.87
N ASP A 233 15.62 -2.61 -11.11
CA ASP A 233 14.82 -2.93 -12.30
C ASP A 233 14.64 -4.44 -12.51
N SER A 234 15.68 -5.24 -12.24
CA SER A 234 15.57 -6.72 -12.29
C SER A 234 14.64 -7.24 -11.18
N LEU A 235 14.67 -6.64 -9.99
CA LEU A 235 13.77 -7.01 -8.90
C LEU A 235 12.32 -6.71 -9.28
N ILE A 236 12.04 -5.50 -9.74
CA ILE A 236 10.71 -5.06 -10.16
C ILE A 236 10.18 -5.97 -11.29
N SER A 237 11.00 -6.25 -12.31
CA SER A 237 10.58 -7.12 -13.42
C SER A 237 10.31 -8.57 -12.98
N GLN A 238 11.11 -9.12 -12.06
CA GLN A 238 10.85 -10.44 -11.48
C GLN A 238 9.57 -10.47 -10.63
N VAL A 239 9.34 -9.44 -9.82
CA VAL A 239 8.10 -9.32 -9.03
C VAL A 239 6.91 -9.17 -9.97
N ARG A 240 6.97 -8.30 -10.97
CA ARG A 240 5.89 -8.07 -11.94
C ARG A 240 5.51 -9.34 -12.70
N ARG A 241 6.50 -10.15 -13.13
CA ARG A 241 6.23 -11.45 -13.78
C ARG A 241 5.51 -12.46 -12.88
N GLY A 242 5.78 -12.43 -11.58
CA GLY A 242 5.15 -13.32 -10.60
C GLY A 242 3.92 -12.72 -9.92
N TYR A 243 3.57 -11.47 -10.21
CA TYR A 243 2.46 -10.74 -9.59
C TYR A 243 1.28 -10.73 -10.56
N SER A 244 0.38 -11.69 -10.39
CA SER A 244 -0.87 -11.82 -11.15
C SER A 244 -2.10 -11.39 -10.33
N GLY A 245 -1.91 -10.47 -9.38
CA GLY A 245 -2.99 -10.02 -8.49
C GLY A 245 -4.14 -9.34 -9.25
N GLN A 246 -5.38 -9.56 -8.78
CA GLN A 246 -6.57 -8.80 -9.20
C GLN A 246 -6.32 -7.31 -8.91
N GLY A 247 -6.12 -6.52 -9.95
CA GLY A 247 -5.82 -5.09 -9.83
C GLY A 247 -5.10 -4.52 -11.05
N GLY A 248 -4.36 -5.34 -11.81
CA GLY A 248 -3.60 -4.88 -12.98
C GLY A 248 -2.57 -3.79 -12.65
N PRO A 249 -1.71 -3.42 -13.61
CA PRO A 249 -0.97 -2.17 -13.49
C PRO A 249 -1.97 -1.00 -13.46
N LEU A 250 -1.65 0.08 -12.74
CA LEU A 250 -2.42 1.31 -12.79
C LEU A 250 -2.55 1.74 -14.26
N MET A 251 -3.78 1.76 -14.78
CA MET A 251 -4.04 2.12 -16.17
C MET A 251 -3.68 3.59 -16.37
N PRO A 252 -3.02 3.95 -17.49
CA PRO A 252 -2.78 5.34 -17.78
C PRO A 252 -4.12 6.08 -17.91
N LEU A 253 -4.18 7.27 -17.34
CA LEU A 253 -5.25 8.21 -17.65
C LEU A 253 -5.13 8.56 -19.13
N SER A 254 -6.18 8.25 -19.89
CA SER A 254 -6.33 8.69 -21.27
C SER A 254 -7.60 9.54 -21.36
N PHE A 255 -7.46 10.85 -21.16
CA PHE A 255 -8.48 11.78 -21.62
C PHE A 255 -8.28 11.96 -23.13
N SER A 256 -8.82 11.04 -23.92
CA SER A 256 -8.77 11.15 -25.39
C SER A 256 -10.09 11.74 -25.89
N THR A 257 -10.11 13.05 -26.05
CA THR A 257 -11.03 13.70 -26.98
C THR A 257 -10.44 13.51 -28.38
N MET A 258 -10.92 12.51 -29.12
CA MET A 258 -10.70 12.34 -30.56
C MET A 258 -9.24 12.51 -31.02
N GLY A 259 -8.33 11.61 -30.60
CA GLY A 259 -7.01 11.47 -31.25
C GLY A 259 -6.00 12.59 -31.02
N GLN A 260 -6.24 13.51 -30.08
CA GLN A 260 -5.20 14.44 -29.62
C GLN A 260 -4.16 13.76 -28.72
N GLU A 261 -2.92 14.22 -28.78
CA GLU A 261 -1.87 13.79 -27.85
C GLU A 261 -2.26 14.15 -26.41
N PRO A 262 -1.86 13.35 -25.41
CA PRO A 262 -2.17 13.64 -24.01
C PRO A 262 -1.66 15.02 -23.61
N ASP A 263 -2.51 15.79 -22.93
CA ASP A 263 -2.11 17.09 -22.40
C ASP A 263 -1.01 16.94 -21.33
N ALA A 264 -0.32 18.05 -21.03
CA ALA A 264 0.82 18.05 -20.12
C ALA A 264 0.45 17.51 -18.73
N ASP A 265 -0.76 17.79 -18.25
CA ASP A 265 -1.26 17.34 -16.96
C ASP A 265 -1.53 15.83 -16.96
N THR A 266 -2.11 15.28 -18.02
CA THR A 266 -2.27 13.82 -18.17
C THR A 266 -0.91 13.12 -18.20
N LEU A 267 0.10 13.67 -18.88
CA LEU A 267 1.46 13.13 -18.87
C LEU A 267 2.08 13.16 -17.45
N ARG A 268 1.89 14.25 -16.69
CA ARG A 268 2.32 14.33 -15.27
C ARG A 268 1.61 13.30 -14.41
N ALA A 269 0.28 13.21 -14.49
CA ALA A 269 -0.51 12.26 -13.73
C ALA A 269 -0.09 10.81 -14.02
N ASN A 270 0.14 10.48 -15.30
CA ASN A 270 0.64 9.17 -15.70
C ASN A 270 2.04 8.87 -15.14
N ARG A 271 2.94 9.86 -15.04
CA ARG A 271 4.24 9.67 -14.37
C ARG A 271 4.07 9.32 -12.90
N ILE A 272 3.19 10.03 -12.19
CA ILE A 272 2.91 9.76 -10.77
C ILE A 272 2.29 8.38 -10.58
N LEU A 273 1.31 8.00 -11.39
CA LEU A 273 0.71 6.66 -11.36
C LEU A 273 1.76 5.57 -11.56
N ASN A 274 2.67 5.74 -12.53
CA ASN A 274 3.78 4.80 -12.74
C ASN A 274 4.73 4.73 -11.53
N GLN A 275 5.02 5.86 -10.89
CA GLN A 275 5.84 5.88 -9.67
C GLN A 275 5.12 5.20 -8.49
N LEU A 276 3.81 5.35 -8.35
CA LEU A 276 3.00 4.67 -7.34
C LEU A 276 2.97 3.15 -7.54
N ASP A 277 2.80 2.68 -8.78
CA ASP A 277 2.94 1.26 -9.11
C ASP A 277 4.33 0.74 -8.72
N ARG A 278 5.37 1.51 -9.06
CA ARG A 278 6.76 1.18 -8.72
C ARG A 278 6.98 1.07 -7.21
N LEU A 279 6.41 1.96 -6.41
CA LEU A 279 6.46 1.88 -4.93
C LEU A 279 5.84 0.60 -4.40
N ASN A 280 4.69 0.20 -4.92
CA ASN A 280 4.05 -1.05 -4.51
C ASN A 280 4.93 -2.26 -4.83
N LEU A 281 5.55 -2.27 -6.02
CA LEU A 281 6.47 -3.33 -6.43
C LEU A 281 7.73 -3.36 -5.57
N TYR A 282 8.28 -2.20 -5.18
CA TYR A 282 9.40 -2.13 -4.23
C TYR A 282 9.04 -2.70 -2.86
N ARG A 283 7.87 -2.37 -2.34
CA ARG A 283 7.37 -2.90 -1.07
C ARG A 283 7.32 -4.43 -1.09
N ILE A 284 6.79 -5.01 -2.17
CA ILE A 284 6.74 -6.46 -2.36
C ILE A 284 8.16 -7.04 -2.50
N ALA A 285 9.04 -6.41 -3.27
CA ALA A 285 10.43 -6.85 -3.43
C ALA A 285 11.20 -6.85 -2.10
N ALA A 286 11.00 -5.84 -1.25
CA ALA A 286 11.64 -5.72 0.04
C ALA A 286 11.18 -6.77 1.06
N GLN A 287 9.98 -7.35 0.89
CA GLN A 287 9.52 -8.48 1.70
C GLN A 287 10.18 -9.79 1.27
N LYS A 288 10.57 -9.91 -0.01
CA LYS A 288 11.14 -11.14 -0.60
C LYS A 288 12.67 -11.23 -0.55
N ALA A 289 13.35 -10.19 -0.08
CA ALA A 289 14.80 -10.15 0.12
C ALA A 289 15.16 -10.00 1.61
N PRO A 290 16.29 -10.57 2.09
CA PRO A 290 16.56 -10.78 3.51
C PRO A 290 17.03 -9.51 4.25
N PHE A 291 16.21 -8.47 4.22
CA PHE A 291 16.45 -7.17 4.84
C PHE A 291 16.14 -7.13 6.34
N ALA A 292 15.34 -8.08 6.85
CA ALA A 292 15.00 -8.13 8.27
C ALA A 292 16.10 -8.80 9.12
N LEU A 293 16.16 -8.42 10.40
CA LEU A 293 16.99 -9.09 11.39
C LEU A 293 16.40 -10.47 11.77
N PRO A 294 17.24 -11.53 11.88
CA PRO A 294 16.77 -12.87 12.24
C PRO A 294 16.50 -13.04 13.75
N VAL A 295 16.92 -12.09 14.59
CA VAL A 295 16.74 -12.09 16.06
C VAL A 295 16.19 -10.73 16.47
N LYS A 296 15.03 -10.72 17.12
CA LYS A 296 14.35 -9.49 17.60
C LYS A 296 14.60 -9.19 19.08
N SER A 297 14.93 -10.22 19.87
CA SER A 297 15.31 -10.07 21.29
C SER A 297 16.68 -9.41 21.42
N ALA A 298 17.02 -8.93 22.62
CA ALA A 298 18.37 -8.45 22.90
C ALA A 298 19.41 -9.53 22.58
N PHE A 299 20.39 -9.18 21.74
CA PHE A 299 21.46 -10.08 21.30
C PHE A 299 22.80 -9.37 21.30
N ARG A 300 23.88 -10.13 21.34
CA ARG A 300 25.25 -9.67 21.11
C ARG A 300 25.73 -10.13 19.75
N PHE A 301 26.21 -9.20 18.93
CA PHE A 301 26.96 -9.54 17.73
C PHE A 301 28.31 -10.12 18.14
N THR A 302 28.54 -11.40 17.87
CA THR A 302 29.76 -12.09 18.32
C THR A 302 30.78 -12.25 17.22
N SER A 303 30.34 -12.36 15.97
CA SER A 303 31.28 -12.59 14.87
C SER A 303 30.69 -12.27 13.49
N GLY A 304 31.45 -11.56 12.64
CA GLY A 304 31.01 -11.13 11.29
C GLY A 304 31.64 -11.91 10.12
N PHE A 305 30.93 -12.00 9.00
CA PHE A 305 31.40 -12.69 7.78
C PHE A 305 32.83 -12.32 7.38
N GLY A 306 33.64 -13.32 6.98
CA GLY A 306 35.02 -13.10 6.54
C GLY A 306 36.02 -14.15 7.04
N MET A 307 37.29 -13.97 6.70
CA MET A 307 38.39 -14.86 7.11
C MET A 307 38.69 -14.72 8.60
N ARG A 308 38.77 -15.85 9.31
CA ARG A 308 39.17 -15.92 10.73
C ARG A 308 40.01 -17.15 10.99
N TRP A 309 41.16 -16.98 11.63
CA TRP A 309 42.06 -18.08 12.02
C TRP A 309 42.31 -19.09 10.88
N GLY A 310 42.55 -18.57 9.67
CA GLY A 310 42.80 -19.38 8.46
C GLY A 310 41.57 -20.06 7.85
N ARG A 311 40.34 -19.82 8.35
CA ARG A 311 39.10 -20.38 7.81
C ARG A 311 38.07 -19.30 7.49
N MET A 312 37.37 -19.47 6.38
CA MET A 312 36.31 -18.55 5.97
C MET A 312 35.04 -18.76 6.81
N HIS A 313 34.61 -17.73 7.53
CA HIS A 313 33.31 -17.70 8.15
C HIS A 313 32.24 -17.25 7.15
N LYS A 314 31.32 -18.16 6.84
CA LYS A 314 30.34 -18.01 5.76
C LYS A 314 29.07 -17.25 6.16
N GLY A 315 28.99 -16.76 7.39
CA GLY A 315 27.82 -16.08 7.92
C GLY A 315 28.15 -15.03 8.97
N THR A 316 27.18 -14.76 9.84
CA THR A 316 27.28 -13.85 10.99
C THR A 316 26.67 -14.52 12.21
N ASP A 317 27.30 -14.33 13.37
CA ASP A 317 26.95 -14.99 14.62
C ASP A 317 26.31 -14.02 15.62
N PHE A 318 25.09 -14.34 16.05
CA PHE A 318 24.31 -13.59 17.02
C PHE A 318 24.10 -14.42 18.29
N ALA A 319 24.65 -13.99 19.42
CA ALA A 319 24.50 -14.69 20.70
C ALA A 319 23.35 -14.10 21.53
N ALA A 320 22.52 -14.97 22.08
CA ALA A 320 21.45 -14.65 23.02
C ALA A 320 21.17 -15.89 23.90
N ALA A 321 20.16 -15.80 24.76
CA ALA A 321 19.78 -16.91 25.65
C ALA A 321 19.32 -18.15 24.87
N LEU A 322 19.49 -19.34 25.48
CA LEU A 322 18.97 -20.60 24.92
C LEU A 322 17.46 -20.48 24.72
N GLY A 323 16.97 -20.90 23.56
CA GLY A 323 15.55 -20.81 23.24
C GLY A 323 15.10 -19.48 22.63
N THR A 324 15.98 -18.47 22.49
CA THR A 324 15.64 -17.18 21.87
C THR A 324 14.99 -17.40 20.50
N PRO A 325 13.81 -16.80 20.21
CA PRO A 325 13.14 -16.95 18.92
C PRO A 325 13.99 -16.50 17.74
N ILE A 326 14.02 -17.32 16.68
CA ILE A 326 14.67 -17.02 15.40
C ILE A 326 13.59 -16.83 14.34
N TYR A 327 13.72 -15.78 13.52
CA TYR A 327 12.73 -15.36 12.53
C TYR A 327 13.27 -15.42 11.10
N ALA A 328 12.38 -15.72 10.15
CA ALA A 328 12.66 -15.61 8.73
C ALA A 328 12.93 -14.14 8.36
N THR A 329 13.97 -13.90 7.55
CA THR A 329 14.41 -12.54 7.20
C THR A 329 13.78 -12.01 5.92
N ALA A 330 13.11 -12.89 5.17
CA ALA A 330 12.30 -12.60 3.99
C ALA A 330 11.22 -13.69 3.78
N ASP A 331 10.25 -13.39 2.93
CA ASP A 331 9.30 -14.36 2.41
C ASP A 331 10.02 -15.45 1.61
N GLY A 332 9.62 -16.70 1.77
CA GLY A 332 10.27 -17.80 1.06
C GLY A 332 9.64 -19.16 1.30
N VAL A 333 10.34 -20.21 0.84
CA VAL A 333 9.97 -21.61 1.02
C VAL A 333 11.09 -22.34 1.72
N VAL A 334 10.76 -23.10 2.76
CA VAL A 334 11.73 -23.92 3.47
C VAL A 334 12.17 -25.07 2.58
N ILE A 335 13.45 -25.11 2.22
CA ILE A 335 14.04 -26.16 1.36
C ILE A 335 14.81 -27.21 2.17
N SER A 336 15.09 -26.94 3.44
CA SER A 336 15.73 -27.88 4.36
C SER A 336 15.37 -27.53 5.80
N ALA A 337 15.01 -28.54 6.60
CA ALA A 337 14.72 -28.40 8.02
C ALA A 337 15.12 -29.70 8.73
N GLY A 338 16.27 -29.70 9.40
CA GLY A 338 16.80 -30.93 10.01
C GLY A 338 18.25 -30.79 10.48
N TRP A 339 18.96 -31.92 10.59
CA TRP A 339 20.38 -31.91 10.97
C TRP A 339 21.28 -31.64 9.77
N GLY A 340 22.16 -30.66 9.88
CA GLY A 340 23.21 -30.34 8.92
C GLY A 340 24.60 -30.60 9.50
N GLN A 341 25.48 -31.24 8.72
CA GLN A 341 26.85 -31.52 9.15
C GLN A 341 27.57 -30.21 9.51
N GLY A 342 28.12 -30.14 10.73
CA GLY A 342 28.75 -28.94 11.28
C GLY A 342 27.78 -27.85 11.75
N TYR A 343 26.62 -27.69 11.10
CA TYR A 343 25.60 -26.69 11.43
C TYR A 343 24.66 -27.10 12.57
N GLY A 344 24.58 -28.39 12.90
CA GLY A 344 23.60 -28.88 13.89
C GLY A 344 22.18 -28.80 13.33
N LYS A 345 21.20 -28.44 14.15
CA LYS A 345 19.84 -28.18 13.65
C LYS A 345 19.85 -26.93 12.78
N LEU A 346 19.42 -27.11 11.53
CA LEU A 346 19.55 -26.15 10.45
C LEU A 346 18.21 -26.01 9.70
N VAL A 347 17.82 -24.76 9.48
CA VAL A 347 16.77 -24.38 8.52
C VAL A 347 17.40 -23.63 7.36
N LYS A 348 17.05 -24.01 6.12
CA LYS A 348 17.39 -23.26 4.91
C LYS A 348 16.12 -22.81 4.22
N ILE A 349 16.08 -21.55 3.82
CA ILE A 349 14.90 -20.94 3.19
C ILE A 349 15.32 -20.36 1.85
N GLN A 350 14.64 -20.81 0.79
CA GLN A 350 14.78 -20.26 -0.55
C GLN A 350 13.86 -19.05 -0.69
N HIS A 351 14.44 -17.92 -1.03
CA HIS A 351 13.74 -16.68 -1.29
C HIS A 351 13.70 -16.40 -2.80
N ALA A 352 13.08 -15.28 -3.18
CA ALA A 352 13.16 -14.78 -4.54
C ALA A 352 14.61 -14.37 -4.90
N PHE A 353 14.82 -14.03 -6.17
CA PHE A 353 16.08 -13.45 -6.66
C PHE A 353 17.31 -14.37 -6.49
N GLY A 354 17.09 -15.69 -6.37
CA GLY A 354 18.17 -16.67 -6.18
C GLY A 354 18.87 -16.59 -4.83
N ILE A 355 18.20 -16.02 -3.82
CA ILE A 355 18.73 -15.83 -2.48
C ILE A 355 18.30 -16.98 -1.57
N GLU A 356 19.24 -17.56 -0.83
CA GLU A 356 19.00 -18.56 0.21
C GLU A 356 19.49 -18.02 1.56
N THR A 357 18.71 -18.21 2.62
CA THR A 357 19.15 -17.95 4.00
C THR A 357 19.31 -19.24 4.78
N ARG A 358 20.25 -19.24 5.74
CA ARG A 358 20.50 -20.38 6.63
C ARG A 358 20.47 -19.97 8.09
N TYR A 359 19.83 -20.79 8.91
CA TYR A 359 19.69 -20.60 10.35
C TYR A 359 20.20 -21.86 11.06
N ALA A 360 21.39 -21.78 11.64
CA ALA A 360 22.07 -22.94 12.21
C ALA A 360 22.15 -22.91 13.74
N HIS A 361 22.69 -23.99 14.31
CA HIS A 361 22.88 -24.22 15.73
C HIS A 361 21.59 -24.18 16.57
N MET A 362 20.43 -24.39 15.94
CA MET A 362 19.14 -24.25 16.61
C MET A 362 18.96 -25.28 17.74
N SER A 363 18.19 -24.95 18.78
CA SER A 363 17.73 -25.90 19.80
C SER A 363 16.45 -26.60 19.34
N LYS A 364 15.57 -25.88 18.64
CA LYS A 364 14.29 -26.36 18.12
C LYS A 364 14.03 -25.78 16.74
N ILE A 365 13.51 -26.62 15.84
CA ILE A 365 12.99 -26.23 14.53
C ILE A 365 11.47 -26.20 14.62
N LEU A 366 10.83 -25.15 14.10
CA LEU A 366 9.38 -24.95 14.15
C LEU A 366 8.71 -25.01 12.77
N VAL A 367 9.48 -25.28 11.72
CA VAL A 367 9.02 -25.32 10.33
C VAL A 367 9.39 -26.62 9.65
N LYS A 368 8.69 -26.96 8.56
CA LYS A 368 8.90 -28.19 7.78
C LYS A 368 9.32 -27.86 6.34
N VAL A 369 10.00 -28.78 5.67
CA VAL A 369 10.34 -28.66 4.24
C VAL A 369 9.06 -28.48 3.41
N GLY A 370 9.09 -27.58 2.43
CA GLY A 370 7.96 -27.20 1.58
C GLY A 370 7.06 -26.11 2.19
N GLN A 371 7.22 -25.77 3.47
CA GLN A 371 6.43 -24.72 4.11
C GLN A 371 6.78 -23.33 3.56
N ARG A 372 5.76 -22.57 3.16
CA ARG A 372 5.89 -21.14 2.88
C ARG A 372 6.01 -20.38 4.20
N VAL A 373 6.98 -19.47 4.27
CA VAL A 373 7.18 -18.60 5.42
C VAL A 373 7.14 -17.14 5.01
N SER A 374 6.60 -16.30 5.88
CA SER A 374 6.59 -14.85 5.70
C SER A 374 7.75 -14.20 6.45
N ARG A 375 8.21 -13.04 5.97
CA ARG A 375 9.19 -12.21 6.67
C ARG A 375 8.74 -11.94 8.11
N GLY A 376 9.62 -12.24 9.06
CA GLY A 376 9.35 -12.08 10.49
C GLY A 376 8.61 -13.24 11.15
N GLN A 377 8.28 -14.31 10.42
CA GLN A 377 7.73 -15.54 10.99
C GLN A 377 8.80 -16.30 11.78
N GLN A 378 8.44 -16.81 12.97
CA GLN A 378 9.36 -17.63 13.76
C GLN A 378 9.61 -18.98 13.09
N VAL A 379 10.88 -19.31 12.85
CA VAL A 379 11.30 -20.57 12.20
C VAL A 379 11.95 -21.55 13.16
N GLY A 380 12.36 -21.08 14.34
CA GLY A 380 12.89 -21.93 15.39
C GLY A 380 13.36 -21.16 16.61
N ALA A 381 14.24 -21.81 17.37
CA ALA A 381 14.78 -21.28 18.61
C ALA A 381 16.30 -21.46 18.67
N MET A 382 17.00 -20.46 19.19
CA MET A 382 18.47 -20.45 19.31
C MET A 382 18.96 -21.58 20.20
N GLY A 383 20.13 -22.12 19.87
CA GLY A 383 20.72 -23.24 20.60
C GLY A 383 22.23 -23.28 20.48
N ASN A 384 22.77 -24.47 20.74
CA ASN A 384 24.19 -24.77 20.72
C ASN A 384 24.44 -26.16 20.08
N THR A 385 23.70 -26.50 19.02
CA THR A 385 23.83 -27.83 18.37
C THR A 385 24.87 -27.82 17.26
N GLY A 386 25.44 -28.98 16.93
CA GLY A 386 26.47 -29.10 15.90
C GLY A 386 27.83 -28.58 16.37
N ARG A 387 28.62 -28.01 15.47
CA ARG A 387 29.94 -27.46 15.80
C ARG A 387 29.80 -26.02 16.29
N SER A 388 29.47 -25.88 17.57
CA SER A 388 29.23 -24.60 18.24
C SER A 388 29.91 -24.59 19.61
N THR A 389 30.44 -23.44 20.03
CA THR A 389 31.16 -23.27 21.31
C THR A 389 30.32 -22.62 22.40
N GLY A 390 29.09 -22.19 22.08
CA GLY A 390 28.16 -21.57 23.01
C GLY A 390 26.84 -21.21 22.31
N THR A 391 25.82 -20.82 23.07
CA THR A 391 24.50 -20.51 22.50
C THR A 391 24.57 -19.31 21.56
N HIS A 392 24.33 -19.55 20.27
CA HIS A 392 24.24 -18.50 19.25
C HIS A 392 23.45 -18.97 18.03
N LEU A 393 23.03 -18.01 17.21
CA LEU A 393 22.57 -18.22 15.85
C LEU A 393 23.73 -17.95 14.90
N HIS A 394 24.10 -18.96 14.10
CA HIS A 394 24.89 -18.74 12.89
C HIS A 394 23.95 -18.52 11.70
N TYR A 395 24.01 -17.33 11.12
CA TYR A 395 23.14 -16.86 10.04
C TYR A 395 23.93 -16.64 8.76
N GLU A 396 23.55 -17.31 7.67
CA GLU A 396 24.13 -17.08 6.34
C GLU A 396 23.11 -16.48 5.37
N VAL A 397 23.59 -15.63 4.46
CA VAL A 397 22.91 -15.26 3.22
C VAL A 397 23.75 -15.79 2.07
N ARG A 398 23.09 -16.42 1.10
CA ARG A 398 23.74 -16.98 -0.09
C ARG A 398 23.04 -16.49 -1.35
N VAL A 399 23.80 -16.12 -2.36
CA VAL A 399 23.29 -15.70 -3.68
C VAL A 399 23.89 -16.62 -4.73
N GLY A 400 23.04 -17.28 -5.52
CA GLY A 400 23.51 -18.26 -6.51
C GLY A 400 24.38 -19.36 -5.90
N GLY A 401 24.04 -19.77 -4.67
CA GLY A 401 24.78 -20.78 -3.92
C GLY A 401 26.09 -20.30 -3.26
N LYS A 402 26.55 -19.06 -3.46
CA LYS A 402 27.76 -18.50 -2.83
C LYS A 402 27.41 -17.73 -1.56
N ALA A 403 28.17 -17.92 -0.48
CA ALA A 403 27.97 -17.16 0.76
C ALA A 403 28.40 -15.71 0.58
N VAL A 404 27.56 -14.78 1.03
CA VAL A 404 27.82 -13.33 1.01
C VAL A 404 27.66 -12.75 2.40
N ASN A 405 28.17 -11.55 2.63
CA ASN A 405 28.07 -10.89 3.94
C ASN A 405 26.59 -10.60 4.28
N PRO A 406 26.01 -11.24 5.31
CA PRO A 406 24.61 -10.99 5.68
C PRO A 406 24.35 -9.55 6.14
N MET A 407 25.37 -8.89 6.69
CA MET A 407 25.23 -7.52 7.21
C MET A 407 25.05 -6.50 6.09
N THR A 408 25.43 -6.80 4.85
CA THR A 408 25.18 -5.91 3.71
C THR A 408 23.68 -5.71 3.49
N TYR A 409 22.89 -6.77 3.62
CA TYR A 409 21.43 -6.72 3.49
C TYR A 409 20.80 -6.04 4.71
N ILE A 410 21.16 -6.48 5.92
CA ILE A 410 20.57 -5.96 7.16
C ILE A 410 20.85 -4.45 7.33
N LYS A 411 22.05 -3.97 6.97
CA LYS A 411 22.40 -2.55 7.09
C LYS A 411 21.72 -1.70 6.02
N ALA A 412 21.58 -2.22 4.80
CA ALA A 412 20.90 -1.49 3.73
C ALA A 412 19.45 -1.14 4.09
N ALA A 413 18.79 -1.99 4.89
CA ALA A 413 17.42 -1.78 5.34
C ALA A 413 17.25 -0.69 6.41
N LYS A 414 18.33 -0.33 7.14
CA LYS A 414 18.27 0.54 8.33
C LYS A 414 17.83 1.97 8.01
N ASP A 415 18.14 2.45 6.81
CA ASP A 415 17.86 3.82 6.40
C ASP A 415 16.51 3.96 5.66
N VAL A 416 15.71 2.88 5.64
CA VAL A 416 14.44 2.80 4.90
C VAL A 416 13.27 2.33 5.77
N PHE A 417 13.50 1.46 6.77
CA PHE A 417 12.46 0.86 7.61
C PHE A 417 12.58 1.21 9.09
#